data_AF-A0A9E4R9H0-F1
#
_entry.id   AF-A0A9E4R9H0-F1
#
_cell.length_a   1.000
_cell.length_b   1.000
_cell.length_c   1.000
_cell.angle_alpha   90.00
_cell.angle_beta   90.00
_cell.angle_gamma   90.00
#
_symmetry.space_group_name_H-M   'P 1'
#
loop_
_entity.id
_entity.type
_entity.pdbx_description
1 polymer ?
#
loop_
_entity_poly.entity_id
_entity_poly.type
_entity_poly.pdbx_seq_one_letter_code
_entity_poly.pdbx_strand_id
1 'polypeptide(L)'
;MSNEHPSTDVSSGAVCPVIHTPHQAVGITANQHWWPDQLNLRVLRQNHPQTDPMGEEFDYAEEFKSLDFNALAKDVDALMTQS
;
A
#
# COMPACT_ATOMS: atom_id res chain seq x y z
N MET A 1 -6.94 9.58 43.64
CA MET A 1 -6.51 9.61 42.22
C MET A 1 -5.91 8.25 41.88
N SER A 2 -6.72 7.35 41.34
CA SER A 2 -6.24 6.08 40.81
C SER A 2 -6.04 6.25 39.31
N ASN A 3 -4.79 6.42 38.87
CA ASN A 3 -4.47 6.29 37.45
C ASN A 3 -4.11 4.83 37.21
N GLU A 4 -5.13 4.05 36.86
CA GLU A 4 -4.92 2.72 36.30
C GLU A 4 -4.32 2.89 34.91
N HIS A 5 -3.10 2.39 34.74
CA HIS A 5 -2.50 2.16 33.42
C HIS A 5 -3.32 1.09 32.70
N PRO A 6 -3.90 1.36 31.51
CA PRO A 6 -4.33 0.26 30.66
C PRO A 6 -3.09 -0.35 30.01
N SER A 7 -2.75 -1.56 30.43
CA SER A 7 -1.80 -2.44 29.74
C SER A 7 -2.21 -2.56 28.28
N THR A 8 -1.39 -2.01 27.38
CA THR A 8 -1.55 -2.24 25.94
C THR A 8 -1.09 -3.66 25.63
N ASP A 9 -2.04 -4.58 25.52
CA ASP A 9 -1.85 -5.86 24.84
C ASP A 9 -1.48 -5.56 23.37
N VAL A 10 -0.19 -5.63 23.06
CA VAL A 10 0.30 -5.57 21.68
C VAL A 10 -0.04 -6.92 21.05
N SER A 11 -1.26 -7.00 20.53
CA SER A 11 -1.68 -8.05 19.61
C SER A 11 -0.61 -8.20 18.53
N SER A 12 0.00 -9.38 18.49
CA SER A 12 1.24 -9.69 17.76
C SER A 12 1.07 -9.76 16.22
N GLY A 13 0.06 -9.10 15.65
CA GLY A 13 -0.35 -9.31 14.26
C GLY A 13 0.37 -8.47 13.20
N ALA A 14 0.99 -7.33 13.53
CA ALA A 14 1.47 -6.40 12.49
C ALA A 14 2.62 -5.44 12.90
N VAL A 15 3.39 -5.76 13.96
CA VAL A 15 4.51 -4.92 14.40
C VAL A 15 5.83 -5.53 13.94
N CYS A 16 6.61 -4.80 13.13
CA CYS A 16 7.97 -5.18 12.78
C CYS A 16 8.83 -5.21 14.07
N PRO A 17 9.41 -6.36 14.46
CA PRO A 17 10.11 -6.50 15.75
C PRO A 17 11.42 -5.72 15.82
N VAL A 18 12.03 -5.39 14.68
CA VAL A 18 13.25 -4.57 14.58
C VAL A 18 13.02 -3.45 13.56
N ILE A 19 12.97 -2.21 14.05
CA ILE A 19 12.80 -1.01 13.23
C ILE A 19 14.18 -0.57 12.72
N HIS A 20 14.42 -0.76 11.43
CA HIS A 20 15.69 -0.44 10.75
C HIS A 20 15.68 0.95 10.07
N THR A 21 14.57 1.68 10.13
CA THR A 21 14.39 2.98 9.50
C THR A 21 14.50 4.14 10.51
N PRO A 22 15.21 5.24 10.19
CA PRO A 22 15.20 6.47 11.00
C PRO A 22 13.76 7.01 11.09
N HIS A 23 13.46 7.81 12.13
CA HIS A 23 12.10 8.27 12.49
C HIS A 23 11.25 8.76 11.30
N GLN A 24 10.52 7.83 10.69
CA GLN A 24 9.47 8.10 9.72
C GLN A 24 8.16 8.25 10.49
N ALA A 25 7.23 9.09 10.00
CA ALA A 25 5.88 9.21 10.57
C ALA A 25 4.98 8.02 10.15
N VAL A 26 5.48 6.80 10.30
CA VAL A 26 4.85 5.55 9.87
C VAL A 26 5.02 4.53 10.99
N GLY A 27 3.96 3.77 11.30
CA GLY A 27 3.98 2.76 12.37
C GLY A 27 3.79 3.39 13.75
N ILE A 28 4.56 2.92 14.74
CA ILE A 28 4.38 3.23 16.18
C ILE A 28 4.59 4.72 16.50
N THR A 29 5.32 5.45 15.66
CA THR A 29 5.56 6.90 15.81
C THR A 29 4.51 7.77 15.13
N ALA A 30 3.55 7.18 14.42
CA ALA A 30 2.53 7.93 13.68
C ALA A 30 1.37 8.37 14.58
N ASN A 31 0.67 9.44 14.19
CA ASN A 31 -0.46 9.99 14.95
C ASN A 31 -1.57 8.95 15.20
N GLN A 32 -1.78 7.99 14.30
CA GLN A 32 -2.79 6.94 14.48
C GLN A 32 -2.50 6.03 15.68
N HIS A 33 -1.23 5.92 16.08
CA HIS A 33 -0.86 5.14 17.27
C HIS A 33 -1.30 5.85 18.57
N TRP A 34 -1.14 7.18 18.62
CA TRP A 34 -1.50 7.99 19.79
C TRP A 34 -2.99 8.30 19.87
N TRP A 35 -3.66 8.43 18.72
CA TRP A 35 -5.11 8.69 18.63
C TRP A 35 -5.78 7.65 17.71
N PRO A 36 -6.04 6.44 18.23
CA PRO A 36 -6.57 5.34 17.41
C PRO A 36 -7.95 5.64 16.82
N ASP A 37 -8.78 6.42 17.53
CA ASP A 37 -10.14 6.78 17.08
C ASP A 37 -10.19 8.09 16.26
N GLN A 38 -9.03 8.63 15.85
CA GLN A 38 -8.99 9.84 15.02
C GLN A 38 -9.56 9.57 13.63
N LEU A 39 -10.38 10.51 13.12
CA LEU A 39 -10.89 10.46 11.75
C LEU A 39 -9.75 10.33 10.71
N ASN A 40 -9.81 9.28 9.90
CA ASN A 40 -8.77 8.96 8.92
C ASN A 40 -9.03 9.65 7.56
N LEU A 41 -8.37 10.78 7.31
CA LEU A 41 -8.45 11.50 6.03
C LEU A 41 -7.53 10.93 4.93
N ARG A 42 -6.72 9.90 5.23
CA ARG A 42 -5.76 9.34 4.26
C ARG A 42 -6.43 8.74 3.04
N VAL A 43 -7.68 8.30 3.17
CA VAL A 43 -8.47 7.72 2.06
C VAL A 43 -8.69 8.72 0.93
N LEU A 44 -8.82 10.00 1.25
CA LEU A 44 -9.12 11.06 0.28
C LEU A 44 -7.91 11.45 -0.59
N ARG A 45 -6.71 11.00 -0.21
CA ARG A 45 -5.44 11.29 -0.90
C ARG A 45 -4.81 10.05 -1.54
N GLN A 46 -5.55 8.94 -1.59
CA GLN A 46 -5.08 7.73 -2.29
C GLN A 46 -5.08 7.98 -3.81
N ASN A 47 -4.13 7.36 -4.52
CA ASN A 47 -4.04 7.39 -5.99
C ASN A 47 -3.99 8.81 -6.60
N HIS A 48 -3.26 9.71 -5.96
CA HIS A 48 -3.08 11.06 -6.48
C HIS A 48 -2.26 11.02 -7.80
N PRO A 49 -2.58 11.82 -8.83
CA PRO A 49 -1.89 11.78 -10.13
C PRO A 49 -0.35 11.93 -10.04
N GLN A 50 0.13 12.74 -9.08
CA GLN A 50 1.58 12.90 -8.85
C GLN A 50 2.30 11.59 -8.46
N THR A 51 1.58 10.59 -7.95
CA THR A 51 2.15 9.28 -7.61
C THR A 51 2.03 8.26 -8.74
N ASP A 52 1.35 8.61 -9.82
CA ASP A 52 1.20 7.76 -10.99
C ASP A 52 2.48 7.81 -11.85
N PRO A 53 3.19 6.67 -12.03
CA PRO A 53 4.39 6.64 -12.87
C PRO A 53 4.09 6.74 -14.38
N MET A 54 2.84 6.52 -14.81
CA MET A 54 2.45 6.53 -16.23
C MET A 54 2.27 7.93 -16.80
N GLY A 55 2.05 8.93 -15.94
CA GLY A 55 1.86 10.33 -16.33
C GLY A 55 0.43 10.69 -16.74
N GLU A 56 0.16 11.99 -16.87
CA GLU A 56 -1.20 12.52 -17.08
C GLU A 56 -1.78 12.22 -18.46
N GLU A 57 -0.92 11.93 -19.44
CA GLU A 57 -1.28 11.75 -20.85
C GLU A 57 -1.57 10.28 -21.21
N PHE A 58 -1.35 9.35 -20.28
CA PHE A 58 -1.48 7.92 -20.54
C PHE A 58 -2.94 7.46 -20.46
N ASP A 59 -3.47 6.92 -21.57
CA ASP A 59 -4.79 6.31 -21.62
C ASP A 59 -4.67 4.78 -21.75
N TYR A 60 -4.89 4.08 -20.64
CA TYR A 60 -4.85 2.62 -20.60
C TYR A 60 -5.85 1.98 -21.57
N ALA A 61 -7.04 2.57 -21.76
CA ALA A 61 -8.06 1.97 -22.61
C ALA A 61 -7.69 2.05 -24.09
N GLU A 62 -7.03 3.13 -24.52
CA GLU A 62 -6.51 3.26 -25.88
C GLU A 62 -5.32 2.33 -26.11
N GLU A 63 -4.35 2.29 -25.19
CA GLU A 63 -3.18 1.41 -25.31
C GLU A 63 -3.56 -0.07 -25.27
N PHE A 64 -4.56 -0.45 -24.46
CA PHE A 64 -5.04 -1.83 -24.42
C PHE A 64 -5.70 -2.27 -25.74
N LYS A 65 -6.31 -1.35 -26.50
CA LYS A 65 -6.91 -1.70 -27.81
C LYS A 65 -5.87 -1.97 -28.88
N SER A 66 -4.68 -1.37 -28.77
CA SER A 66 -3.58 -1.58 -29.72
C SER A 66 -2.81 -2.89 -29.46
N LEU A 67 -3.04 -3.52 -28.31
CA LEU A 67 -2.37 -4.74 -27.86
C LEU A 67 -2.78 -5.98 -28.68
N ASP A 68 -1.79 -6.78 -29.10
CA ASP A 68 -2.04 -8.11 -29.66
C ASP A 68 -2.39 -9.11 -28.54
N PHE A 69 -3.68 -9.24 -28.28
CA PHE A 69 -4.20 -10.14 -27.26
C PHE A 69 -3.90 -11.61 -27.56
N ASN A 70 -3.85 -12.02 -28.83
CA ASN A 70 -3.60 -13.42 -29.20
C ASN A 70 -2.13 -13.79 -28.98
N ALA A 71 -1.20 -12.88 -29.25
CA ALA A 71 0.20 -13.07 -28.93
C ALA A 71 0.40 -13.16 -27.41
N LEU A 72 -0.18 -12.23 -26.64
CA LEU A 72 -0.08 -12.23 -25.18
C LEU A 72 -0.58 -13.54 -24.56
N ALA A 73 -1.73 -14.05 -25.00
CA ALA A 73 -2.27 -15.31 -24.48
C ALA A 73 -1.32 -16.49 -24.74
N LYS A 74 -0.75 -16.57 -25.94
CA LYS A 74 0.23 -17.62 -26.28
C LYS A 74 1.51 -17.51 -25.45
N ASP A 75 2.00 -16.29 -25.22
CA ASP A 75 3.20 -16.06 -24.42
C ASP A 75 2.99 -16.47 -22.97
N VAL A 76 1.80 -16.23 -22.41
CA VAL A 76 1.42 -16.71 -21.06
C VAL A 76 1.39 -18.24 -21.01
N ASP A 77 0.76 -18.90 -21.99
CA ASP A 77 0.74 -20.37 -22.06
C ASP A 77 2.15 -20.96 -22.15
N ALA A 78 3.01 -20.36 -22.97
CA ALA A 78 4.40 -20.77 -23.11
C ALA A 78 5.17 -20.61 -21.80
N LEU A 79 5.02 -19.46 -21.11
CA LEU A 79 5.69 -19.19 -19.83
C LEU A 79 5.36 -20.25 -18.77
N MET A 80 4.12 -20.75 -18.73
CA MET A 80 3.72 -21.77 -17.77
C MET A 80 4.40 -23.14 -17.99
N THR A 81 5.08 -23.33 -19.12
CA THR A 81 5.69 -24.62 -19.49
C THR A 81 7.22 -24.56 -19.64
N GLN A 82 7.81 -23.37 -19.58
CA GLN A 82 9.26 -23.17 -19.67
C GLN A 82 9.85 -23.01 -18.26
N SER A 83 10.39 -24.10 -17.70
CA SER A 83 11.16 -24.12 -16.44
C SER A 83 12.64 -24.37 -16.67
#